data_AF-A0A124E3G5-F1
#
_entry.id   AF-A0A124E3G5-F1
#
_cell.length_a   1.000
_cell.length_b   1.000
_cell.length_c   1.000
_cell.angle_alpha   90.00
_cell.angle_beta   90.00
_cell.angle_gamma   90.00
#
_symmetry.space_group_name_H-M   'P 1'
#
loop_
_entity.id
_entity.type
_entity.pdbx_description
1 polymer ?
#
loop_
_entity_poly.entity_id
_entity_poly.type
_entity_poly.pdbx_seq_one_letter_code
_entity_poly.pdbx_strand_id
1 'polypeptide(L)'
;MDSFERVLLNFVLAWAPYGGPREDDVWLEFGMTAEQLCVRFARIVSGQLPRARSLSAADRCLLERACRYLRHQRESAKRRA
;
A
#
# COMPACT_ATOMS: atom_id res chain seq x y z
N MET A 1 2.94 1.50 13.58
CA MET A 1 3.47 1.05 12.28
C MET A 1 4.93 0.71 12.45
N ASP A 2 5.36 -0.46 11.96
CA ASP A 2 6.78 -0.82 11.96
C ASP A 2 7.51 -0.21 10.75
N SER A 3 8.85 -0.34 10.71
CA SER A 3 9.67 0.22 9.64
C SER A 3 9.40 -0.43 8.29
N PHE A 4 9.18 -1.75 8.25
CA PHE A 4 8.91 -2.48 7.02
C PHE A 4 7.56 -2.09 6.42
N GLU A 5 6.52 -1.97 7.25
CA GLU A 5 5.20 -1.46 6.85
C GLU A 5 5.31 -0.08 6.22
N ARG A 6 6.09 0.84 6.82
CA ARG A 6 6.30 2.18 6.24
C ARG A 6 6.98 2.12 4.88
N VAL A 7 8.03 1.30 4.74
CA VAL A 7 8.75 1.15 3.46
C VAL A 7 7.82 0.59 2.39
N LEU A 8 7.09 -0.47 2.71
CA LEU A 8 6.15 -1.12 1.79
C LEU A 8 5.04 -0.16 1.35
N LEU A 9 4.43 0.57 2.30
CA LEU A 9 3.38 1.55 1.97
C LEU A 9 3.91 2.69 1.10
N ASN A 10 5.09 3.24 1.43
CA ASN A 10 5.69 4.32 0.64
C ASN A 10 6.07 3.85 -0.76
N PHE A 11 6.62 2.65 -0.90
CA PHE A 11 6.97 2.07 -2.19
C PHE A 11 5.73 1.98 -3.09
N VAL A 12 4.67 1.31 -2.65
CA VAL A 12 3.44 1.17 -3.43
C VAL A 12 2.84 2.54 -3.80
N LEU A 13 2.86 3.50 -2.87
CA LEU A 13 2.33 4.84 -3.12
C LEU A 13 3.19 5.68 -4.07
N ALA A 14 4.50 5.46 -4.12
CA ALA A 14 5.39 6.11 -5.07
C ALA A 14 5.08 5.66 -6.51
N TRP A 15 4.65 4.41 -6.68
CA TRP A 15 4.27 3.84 -7.97
C TRP A 15 2.81 4.11 -8.39
N ALA A 16 1.99 4.68 -7.49
CA ALA A 16 0.58 4.94 -7.75
C ALA A 16 0.29 5.76 -9.03
N PRO A 17 1.07 6.81 -9.38
CA PRO A 17 0.86 7.58 -10.62
C PRO A 17 1.12 6.77 -11.91
N TYR A 18 1.89 5.69 -11.82
CA TYR A 18 2.32 4.88 -12.96
C TYR A 18 1.50 3.60 -13.15
N GLY A 19 0.43 3.42 -12.37
CA GLY A 19 -0.43 2.24 -12.43
C GLY A 19 -0.04 1.11 -11.47
N GLY A 20 1.02 1.30 -10.66
CA GLY A 20 1.51 0.32 -9.70
C GLY A 20 2.95 -0.11 -9.97
N PRO A 21 3.60 -0.78 -9.01
CA PRO A 21 4.99 -1.20 -9.14
C PRO A 21 5.14 -2.36 -10.13
N ARG A 22 6.25 -2.37 -10.87
CA ARG A 22 6.58 -3.45 -11.82
C ARG A 22 7.11 -4.67 -11.08
N GLU A 23 6.92 -5.84 -11.65
CA GLU A 23 7.30 -7.12 -11.00
C GLU A 23 8.79 -7.20 -10.65
N ASP A 24 9.68 -6.80 -11.56
CA ASP A 24 11.13 -6.82 -11.33
C ASP A 24 11.55 -5.94 -10.13
N ASP A 25 10.97 -4.74 -10.03
CA ASP A 25 11.25 -3.81 -8.93
C ASP A 25 10.74 -4.36 -7.59
N VAL A 26 9.57 -5.02 -7.59
CA VAL A 26 9.03 -5.66 -6.37
C VAL A 26 9.90 -6.83 -5.94
N TRP A 27 10.36 -7.65 -6.89
CA TRP A 27 11.21 -8.79 -6.62
C TRP A 27 12.56 -8.36 -6.03
N LEU A 28 13.18 -7.32 -6.61
CA LEU A 28 14.44 -6.77 -6.13
C LEU A 28 14.34 -6.23 -4.70
N GLU A 29 13.28 -5.47 -4.40
CA GLU A 29 13.13 -4.76 -3.13
C GLU A 29 12.56 -5.64 -2.01
N PHE A 30 11.66 -6.58 -2.33
CA PHE A 30 10.88 -7.32 -1.32
C PHE A 30 10.98 -8.84 -1.45
N GLY A 31 11.61 -9.37 -2.50
CA GLY A 31 11.71 -10.82 -2.74
C GLY A 31 10.35 -11.51 -2.88
N MET A 32 9.35 -10.80 -3.40
CA MET A 32 7.98 -11.30 -3.60
C MET A 32 7.40 -10.80 -4.92
N THR A 33 6.30 -11.39 -5.37
CA THR A 33 5.62 -10.93 -6.60
C THR A 33 4.82 -9.65 -6.36
N ALA A 34 4.50 -8.92 -7.43
CA ALA A 34 3.65 -7.73 -7.34
C ALA A 34 2.25 -8.03 -6.78
N GLU A 35 1.70 -9.21 -7.05
CA GLU A 35 0.43 -9.67 -6.48
C GLU A 35 0.54 -9.88 -4.96
N GLN A 36 1.59 -10.57 -4.50
CA GLN A 36 1.87 -10.76 -3.08
C GLN A 36 2.04 -9.41 -2.36
N LEU A 37 2.72 -8.46 -2.99
CA LEU A 37 2.86 -7.09 -2.50
C LEU A 37 1.49 -6.41 -2.35
N CYS A 38 0.60 -6.52 -3.33
CA CYS A 38 -0.73 -5.91 -3.27
C CYS A 38 -1.58 -6.49 -2.12
N VAL A 39 -1.56 -7.81 -1.94
CA VAL A 39 -2.24 -8.48 -0.82
C VAL A 39 -1.66 -8.02 0.52
N ARG A 40 -0.34 -7.93 0.62
CA ARG A 40 0.35 -7.50 1.84
C ARG A 40 0.06 -6.04 2.17
N PHE A 41 0.07 -5.17 1.16
CA PHE A 41 -0.31 -3.76 1.28
C PHE A 41 -1.73 -3.61 1.85
N ALA A 42 -2.71 -4.32 1.29
CA ALA A 42 -4.10 -4.27 1.77
C ALA A 42 -4.25 -4.78 3.21
N ARG A 43 -3.51 -5.85 3.58
CA ARG A 43 -3.47 -6.39 4.95
C ARG A 43 -2.88 -5.39 5.95
N ILE A 44 -1.77 -4.75 5.62
CA ILE A 44 -1.14 -3.73 6.47
C ILE A 44 -2.11 -2.57 6.71
N VAL A 45 -2.69 -2.01 5.63
CA VAL A 45 -3.66 -0.91 5.76
C VAL A 45 -4.82 -1.30 6.67
N SER A 46 -5.41 -2.48 6.44
CA SER A 46 -6.54 -2.97 7.24
C SER A 46 -6.18 -3.23 8.70
N GLY A 47 -4.97 -3.74 8.97
CA GLY A 47 -4.48 -3.99 10.33
C GLY A 47 -4.12 -2.73 11.11
N GLN A 48 -3.70 -1.66 10.42
CA GLN A 48 -3.35 -0.38 11.04
C GLN A 48 -4.57 0.51 11.30
N LEU A 49 -5.68 0.33 10.58
CA LEU A 49 -6.90 1.13 10.74
C LEU A 49 -7.44 1.19 12.19
N PRO A 50 -7.59 0.07 12.93
CA PRO A 50 -8.03 0.11 14.32
C PRO A 50 -7.11 0.90 15.27
N ARG A 51 -5.82 1.01 14.90
CA ARG A 51 -4.77 1.67 15.69
C ARG A 51 -4.43 3.08 15.18
N ALA A 52 -5.17 3.61 14.20
CA ALA A 52 -4.84 4.87 13.54
C ALA A 52 -4.74 6.09 14.49
N ARG A 53 -5.51 6.07 15.59
CA ARG A 53 -5.48 7.13 16.62
C ARG A 53 -4.19 7.13 17.44
N SER A 54 -3.56 5.98 17.64
CA SER A 54 -2.29 5.86 18.37
C SER A 54 -1.06 6.00 17.47
N LEU A 55 -1.23 6.12 16.16
CA LEU A 55 -0.14 6.38 15.22
C LEU A 55 0.35 7.83 15.34
N SER A 56 1.62 8.04 15.01
CA SER A 56 2.18 9.37 14.82
C SER A 56 1.44 10.11 13.69
N ALA A 57 1.56 11.45 13.65
CA ALA A 57 0.95 12.23 12.59
C ALA A 57 1.44 11.81 11.18
N ALA A 58 2.73 11.52 11.05
CA ALA A 58 3.32 11.05 9.79
C ALA A 58 2.76 9.69 9.36
N ASP A 59 2.70 8.71 10.27
CA ASP A 59 2.16 7.38 9.99
C ASP A 59 0.66 7.43 9.65
N ARG A 60 -0.09 8.34 10.29
CA ARG A 60 -1.51 8.56 10.00
C ARG A 60 -1.71 9.14 8.60
N CYS A 61 -0.93 10.16 8.22
CA CYS A 61 -0.95 10.72 6.86
C CYS A 61 -0.62 9.66 5.79
N LEU A 62 0.38 8.82 6.06
CA LEU A 62 0.73 7.70 5.18
C LEU A 62 -0.42 6.70 5.05
N LEU A 63 -1.04 6.32 6.17
CA LEU A 63 -2.18 5.39 6.19
C LEU A 63 -3.40 5.96 5.45
N GLU A 64 -3.69 7.25 5.59
CA GLU A 64 -4.78 7.92 4.88
C GLU A 64 -4.57 7.91 3.36
N ARG A 65 -3.34 8.18 2.90
CA ARG A 65 -2.97 8.06 1.47
C ARG A 65 -3.13 6.64 0.97
N ALA A 66 -2.69 5.65 1.76
CA ALA A 66 -2.83 4.23 1.42
C ALA A 66 -4.31 3.80 1.32
N CYS A 67 -5.17 4.26 2.23
CA CYS A 67 -6.62 4.03 2.17
C CYS A 67 -7.24 4.62 0.91
N ARG A 68 -6.86 5.85 0.54
CA ARG A 68 -7.34 6.51 -0.69
C ARG A 68 -6.94 5.71 -1.93
N TYR A 69 -5.68 5.24 -1.97
CA TYR A 69 -5.18 4.42 -3.07
C TYR A 69 -5.96 3.10 -3.21
N LEU A 70 -6.21 2.36 -2.12
CA LEU A 70 -7.03 1.13 -2.16
C LEU A 70 -8.44 1.40 -2.69
N ARG A 71 -9.07 2.48 -2.24
CA ARG A 71 -10.41 2.87 -2.71
C ARG A 71 -10.38 3.12 -4.22
N HIS A 72 -9.40 3.89 -4.70
CA HIS A 72 -9.25 4.15 -6.12
C HIS A 72 -9.03 2.87 -6.93
N GLN A 73 -8.15 1.96 -6.47
CA GLN A 73 -7.89 0.69 -7.15
C GLN A 73 -9.14 -0.20 -7.23
N ARG A 74 -9.94 -0.26 -6.17
CA ARG A 74 -11.20 -1.00 -6.17
C ARG A 74 -12.20 -0.46 -7.18
N GLU A 75 -12.33 0.86 -7.31
CA GLU A 75 -13.20 1.47 -8.33
C GLU A 75 -12.69 1.25 -9.75
N SER A 76 -11.38 1.33 -9.97
CA SER A 76 -10.75 1.04 -11.27
C SER A 76 -10.83 -0.45 -11.66
N ALA A 77 -10.88 -1.37 -10.68
CA ALA A 77 -11.11 -2.78 -10.93
C ALA A 77 -12.56 -3.05 -11.35
N LYS A 78 -13.55 -2.44 -10.67
CA LYS A 78 -14.98 -2.57 -11.03
C LYS A 78 -15.31 -2.06 -12.44
N ARG A 79 -14.59 -1.05 -12.93
CA ARG A 79 -14.79 -0.51 -14.28
C ARG A 79 -14.22 -1.41 -15.40
N ARG A 80 -13.37 -2.37 -15.05
CA ARG A 80 -12.72 -3.30 -15.98
C ARG A 80 -13.38 -4.68 -16.02
N ALA A 81 -14.35 -4.93 -15.14
CA ALA A 81 -15.13 -6.16 -15.07
C ALA A 81 -16.51 -5.95 -15.71
#